data_AF-A0A1G0N364-F1
#
_entry.id   AF-A0A1G0N364-F1
#
_cell.length_a   1.000
_cell.length_b   1.000
_cell.length_c   1.000
_cell.angle_alpha   90.00
_cell.angle_beta   90.00
_cell.angle_gamma   90.00
#
_symmetry.space_group_name_H-M   'P 1'
#
loop_
_entity.id
_entity.type
_entity.pdbx_description
1 polymer ?
#
loop_
_entity_poly.entity_id
_entity_poly.type
_entity_poly.pdbx_seq_one_letter_code
_entity_poly.pdbx_strand_id
1 'polypeptide(L)'
;MELKTVIDEIAVHTGLLNELLQVFERETAEMGDVNIAAMNASNQAKEELIARISAHTPHLKRAISELAAREGLPATASLGTLAEHVSKKGNKQLLAKQQEIRLAAERVQQVAALNREIAENFSASVTTSLGLITRLINQSNVYGASGGYQQRTAGAVMINREA
;
A
#
# COMPACT_ATOMS: atom_id res chain seq x y z
N MET A 1 47.59 22.38 18.24
CA MET A 1 47.38 21.56 17.02
C MET A 1 46.01 20.92 17.05
N GLU A 2 45.62 20.30 18.17
CA GLU A 2 44.33 19.59 18.30
C GLU A 2 43.08 20.48 18.20
N LEU A 3 43.10 21.71 18.74
CA LEU A 3 41.96 22.63 18.61
C LEU A 3 41.63 23.00 17.16
N LYS A 4 42.67 23.17 16.33
CA LYS A 4 42.50 23.50 14.90
C LYS A 4 41.90 22.30 14.16
N THR A 5 42.40 21.10 14.42
CA THR A 5 41.85 19.85 13.89
C THR A 5 40.39 19.65 14.29
N VAL A 6 40.02 19.92 15.54
CA VAL A 6 38.62 19.83 16.01
C VAL A 6 37.73 20.85 15.31
N ILE A 7 38.20 22.09 15.12
CA ILE A 7 37.45 23.14 14.39
C ILE A 7 37.27 22.75 12.92
N ASP A 8 38.31 22.22 12.28
CA ASP A 8 38.26 21.77 10.89
C ASP A 8 37.28 20.59 10.73
N GLU A 9 37.27 19.63 11.65
CA GLU A 9 36.31 18.51 11.65
C GLU A 9 34.87 18.97 11.92
N ILE A 10 34.66 19.94 12.83
CA ILE A 10 33.33 20.54 13.05
C ILE A 10 32.85 21.25 11.78
N ALA A 11 33.73 21.95 11.07
CA ALA A 11 33.39 22.63 9.83
C ALA A 11 32.99 21.62 8.73
N VAL A 12 33.74 20.52 8.59
CA VAL A 12 33.39 19.42 7.68
C VAL A 12 32.05 18.79 8.07
N HIS A 13 31.84 18.49 9.35
CA HIS A 13 30.59 17.89 9.83
C HIS A 13 29.38 18.80 9.60
N THR A 14 29.55 20.10 9.82
CA THR A 14 28.52 21.12 9.54
C THR A 14 28.20 21.18 8.04
N GLY A 15 29.21 21.10 7.18
CA GLY A 15 29.03 21.04 5.73
C GLY A 15 28.20 19.82 5.30
N LEU A 16 28.55 18.64 5.80
CA LEU A 16 27.83 17.39 5.52
C LEU A 16 26.38 17.40 6.02
N LEU A 17 26.13 18.00 7.20
CA LEU A 17 24.78 18.16 7.73
C LEU A 17 23.93 19.11 6.87
N ASN A 18 24.54 20.18 6.33
CA ASN A 18 23.85 21.09 5.43
C ASN A 18 23.53 20.44 4.07
N GLU A 19 24.45 19.63 3.53
CA GLU A 19 24.18 18.84 2.31
C GLU A 19 23.04 17.85 2.54
N LEU A 20 23.03 17.15 3.68
CA LEU A 20 21.96 16.24 4.04
C LEU A 20 20.62 16.95 4.20
N LEU A 21 20.60 18.16 4.78
CA LEU A 21 19.39 18.98 4.88
C LEU A 21 18.82 19.31 3.50
N GLN A 22 19.65 19.70 2.54
CA GLN A 22 19.20 19.96 1.16
C GLN A 22 18.58 18.73 0.50
N VAL A 23 19.13 17.54 0.76
CA VAL A 23 18.54 16.28 0.27
C VAL A 23 17.16 16.04 0.89
N PHE A 24 16.98 16.28 2.19
CA PHE A 24 15.68 16.16 2.85
C PHE A 24 14.67 17.22 2.43
N GLU A 25 15.08 18.46 2.20
CA GLU A 25 14.22 19.53 1.68
C GLU A 25 13.72 19.18 0.27
N ARG A 26 14.60 18.61 -0.56
CA ARG A 26 14.23 18.09 -1.88
C ARG A 26 13.29 16.90 -1.78
N GLU A 27 13.58 15.93 -0.91
CA GLU A 27 12.69 14.79 -0.67
C GLU A 27 11.31 15.27 -0.18
N THR A 28 11.26 16.27 0.69
CA THR A 28 10.01 16.88 1.18
C THR A 28 9.24 17.58 0.07
N ALA A 29 9.92 18.26 -0.85
CA ALA A 29 9.28 18.87 -2.01
C ALA A 29 8.73 17.81 -2.99
N GLU A 30 9.51 16.77 -3.29
CA GLU A 30 9.09 15.65 -4.14
C GLU A 30 7.95 14.84 -3.50
N MET A 31 7.91 14.73 -2.17
CA MET A 31 6.78 14.17 -1.41
C MET A 31 5.58 15.14 -1.36
N GLY A 32 5.81 16.45 -1.38
CA GLY A 32 4.76 17.47 -1.43
C GLY A 32 3.94 17.44 -2.73
N ASP A 33 4.56 16.98 -3.83
CA ASP A 33 3.87 16.70 -5.09
C ASP A 33 2.90 15.51 -4.99
N VAL A 34 3.02 14.67 -3.94
CA VAL A 34 2.02 13.64 -3.63
C VAL A 34 0.76 14.33 -3.12
N ASN A 35 -0.21 14.48 -4.01
CA ASN A 35 -1.48 15.13 -3.70
C ASN A 35 -2.36 14.26 -2.79
N ILE A 36 -2.13 14.35 -1.48
CA ILE A 36 -2.87 13.63 -0.44
C ILE A 36 -4.37 13.92 -0.50
N ALA A 37 -4.77 15.16 -0.84
CA ALA A 37 -6.17 15.53 -1.00
C ALA A 37 -6.84 14.77 -2.16
N ALA A 38 -6.15 14.66 -3.30
CA ALA A 38 -6.62 13.86 -4.44
C ALA A 38 -6.63 12.36 -4.12
N MET A 39 -5.65 11.85 -3.36
CA MET A 39 -5.66 10.45 -2.90
C MET A 39 -6.86 10.15 -2.00
N ASN A 40 -7.19 11.05 -1.06
CA ASN A 40 -8.36 10.91 -0.19
C ASN A 40 -9.67 10.95 -0.98
N ALA A 41 -9.82 11.90 -1.91
CA ALA A 41 -10.98 11.96 -2.80
C ALA A 41 -11.12 10.69 -3.66
N SER A 42 -10.00 10.17 -4.17
CA SER A 42 -9.95 8.91 -4.92
C SER A 42 -10.35 7.71 -4.06
N ASN A 43 -9.91 7.65 -2.79
CA ASN A 43 -10.30 6.60 -1.86
C ASN A 43 -11.80 6.65 -1.55
N GLN A 44 -12.35 7.84 -1.30
CA GLN A 44 -13.78 8.00 -1.09
C GLN A 44 -14.60 7.54 -2.30
N ALA A 45 -14.18 7.90 -3.52
CA ALA A 45 -14.81 7.42 -4.75
C ALA A 45 -14.72 5.89 -4.92
N LYS A 46 -13.57 5.29 -4.57
CA LYS A 46 -13.38 3.83 -4.56
C LYS A 46 -14.34 3.15 -3.59
N GLU A 47 -14.47 3.67 -2.37
CA GLU A 47 -15.38 3.14 -1.35
C GLU A 47 -16.84 3.19 -1.81
N GLU A 48 -17.27 4.31 -2.40
CA GLU A 48 -18.62 4.46 -2.95
C GLU A 48 -18.89 3.44 -4.08
N LEU A 49 -17.93 3.27 -5.00
CA LEU A 49 -18.05 2.30 -6.10
C LEU A 49 -18.11 0.85 -5.57
N ILE A 50 -17.29 0.51 -4.57
CA ILE A 50 -17.31 -0.81 -3.92
C ILE A 50 -18.66 -1.04 -3.24
N ALA A 51 -19.21 -0.04 -2.55
CA ALA A 51 -20.52 -0.12 -1.92
C ALA A 51 -21.64 -0.36 -2.95
N ARG A 52 -21.60 0.36 -4.08
CA ARG A 52 -22.55 0.18 -5.18
C ARG A 52 -22.45 -1.21 -5.82
N ILE A 53 -21.23 -1.68 -6.12
CA ILE A 53 -21.01 -3.04 -6.66
C ILE A 53 -21.52 -4.10 -5.68
N SER A 54 -21.25 -3.91 -4.38
CA SER A 54 -21.70 -4.81 -3.33
C SER A 54 -23.22 -4.84 -3.21
N ALA A 55 -23.89 -3.70 -3.36
CA ALA A 55 -25.35 -3.62 -3.37
C ALA A 55 -25.98 -4.37 -4.56
N HIS A 56 -25.34 -4.36 -5.74
CA HIS A 56 -25.83 -5.06 -6.93
C HIS A 56 -25.50 -6.57 -6.95
N THR A 57 -24.50 -7.00 -6.18
CA THR A 57 -24.01 -8.40 -6.19
C THR A 57 -25.10 -9.43 -5.78
N PRO A 58 -25.92 -9.21 -4.74
CA PRO A 58 -27.02 -10.12 -4.40
C PRO A 58 -28.06 -10.26 -5.51
N HIS A 59 -28.41 -9.16 -6.19
CA HIS A 59 -29.35 -9.19 -7.31
C HIS A 59 -28.81 -10.01 -8.48
N LEU A 60 -27.54 -9.83 -8.81
CA LEU A 60 -26.86 -10.61 -9.84
C LEU A 60 -26.82 -12.11 -9.46
N LYS A 61 -26.47 -12.45 -8.22
CA LYS A 61 -26.47 -13.84 -7.74
C LYS A 61 -27.85 -14.48 -7.84
N ARG A 62 -28.91 -13.75 -7.47
CA ARG A 62 -30.29 -14.23 -7.58
C ARG A 62 -30.67 -14.50 -9.04
N ALA A 63 -30.40 -13.54 -9.93
CA ALA A 63 -30.67 -13.69 -11.36
C ALA A 63 -29.92 -14.88 -11.98
N ILE A 64 -28.65 -15.09 -11.60
CA ILE A 64 -27.86 -16.25 -12.04
C ILE A 64 -28.48 -17.55 -11.53
N SER A 65 -28.89 -17.61 -10.26
CA SER A 65 -29.50 -18.80 -9.67
C SER A 65 -30.85 -19.15 -10.33
N GLU A 66 -31.70 -18.15 -10.57
CA GLU A 66 -32.97 -18.32 -11.28
C GLU A 66 -32.76 -18.80 -12.72
N LEU A 67 -31.80 -18.21 -13.44
CA LEU A 67 -31.47 -18.62 -14.80
C LEU A 67 -30.85 -20.02 -14.84
N ALA A 68 -29.98 -20.37 -13.89
CA ALA A 68 -29.41 -21.70 -13.75
C ALA A 68 -30.52 -22.76 -13.51
N ALA A 69 -31.47 -22.48 -12.63
CA ALA A 69 -32.60 -23.36 -12.38
C ALA A 69 -33.47 -23.59 -13.64
N ARG A 70 -33.74 -22.53 -14.43
CA ARG A 70 -34.47 -22.64 -15.71
C ARG A 70 -33.70 -23.44 -16.75
N GLU A 71 -32.38 -23.36 -16.74
CA GLU A 71 -31.50 -24.07 -17.65
C GLU A 71 -31.20 -25.51 -17.21
N GLY A 72 -31.71 -25.95 -16.05
CA GLY A 72 -31.49 -27.29 -15.49
C GLY A 72 -30.11 -27.47 -14.84
N LEU A 73 -29.43 -26.37 -14.52
CA LEU A 73 -28.12 -26.36 -13.87
C LEU A 73 -28.27 -26.24 -12.34
N PRO A 74 -27.29 -26.74 -11.56
CA PRO A 74 -27.26 -26.56 -10.12
C PRO A 74 -27.30 -25.07 -9.73
N ALA A 75 -27.96 -24.72 -8.63
CA ALA A 75 -28.01 -23.35 -8.11
C ALA A 75 -26.63 -22.79 -7.72
N THR A 76 -25.62 -23.66 -7.61
CA THR A 76 -24.21 -23.34 -7.36
C THR A 76 -23.40 -23.13 -8.65
N ALA A 77 -24.01 -23.28 -9.83
CA ALA A 77 -23.33 -23.10 -11.10
C ALA A 77 -22.78 -21.67 -11.22
N SER A 78 -21.54 -21.56 -11.69
CA SER A 78 -20.90 -20.27 -11.90
C SER A 78 -21.49 -19.56 -13.12
N LEU A 79 -21.33 -18.23 -13.18
CA LEU A 79 -21.73 -17.44 -14.34
C LEU A 79 -21.05 -17.92 -15.63
N GLY A 80 -19.80 -18.38 -15.55
CA GLY A 80 -19.07 -18.94 -16.70
C GLY A 80 -19.73 -20.20 -17.25
N THR A 81 -20.01 -21.17 -16.37
CA THR A 81 -20.66 -22.43 -16.76
C THR A 81 -22.07 -22.21 -17.31
N LEU A 82 -22.81 -21.25 -16.75
CA LEU A 82 -24.14 -20.87 -17.23
C LEU A 82 -24.06 -20.20 -18.61
N ALA A 83 -23.11 -19.28 -18.81
CA ALA A 83 -22.91 -18.58 -20.06
C ALA A 83 -22.50 -19.54 -21.21
N GLU A 84 -21.65 -20.51 -20.94
CA GLU A 84 -21.28 -21.55 -21.92
C GLU A 84 -22.48 -22.43 -22.30
N HIS A 85 -23.29 -22.85 -21.32
CA HIS A 85 -24.48 -23.66 -21.56
C HIS A 85 -25.52 -22.91 -22.41
N VAL A 86 -25.81 -21.66 -22.05
CA VAL A 86 -26.74 -20.78 -22.77
C VAL A 86 -26.21 -20.42 -24.16
N SER A 87 -24.89 -20.28 -24.32
CA SER A 87 -24.26 -20.05 -25.62
C SER A 87 -24.38 -21.25 -26.56
N LYS A 88 -24.32 -22.49 -26.04
CA LYS A 88 -24.58 -23.70 -26.84
C LYS A 88 -26.02 -23.77 -27.36
N LYS A 89 -26.96 -23.12 -26.68
CA LYS A 89 -28.36 -22.95 -27.11
C LYS A 89 -28.59 -21.76 -28.05
N GLY A 90 -27.51 -21.06 -28.46
CA GLY A 90 -27.55 -19.99 -29.47
C GLY A 90 -27.45 -18.57 -28.91
N ASN A 91 -27.53 -18.35 -27.59
CA ASN A 91 -27.41 -17.02 -27.01
C ASN A 91 -25.96 -16.73 -26.59
N LYS A 92 -25.20 -16.13 -27.52
CA LYS A 92 -23.80 -15.73 -27.31
C LYS A 92 -23.62 -14.43 -26.50
N GLN A 93 -24.69 -13.66 -26.26
CA GLN A 93 -24.59 -12.35 -25.60
C GLN A 93 -24.18 -12.50 -24.13
N LEU A 94 -24.68 -13.53 -23.44
CA LEU A 94 -24.31 -13.79 -22.04
C LEU A 94 -22.83 -14.14 -21.89
N LEU A 95 -22.29 -14.91 -22.84
CA LEU A 95 -20.87 -15.26 -22.88
C LEU A 95 -19.99 -14.03 -23.12
N ALA A 96 -20.37 -13.15 -24.06
CA ALA A 96 -19.66 -11.90 -24.30
C ALA A 96 -19.66 -11.00 -23.05
N LYS A 97 -20.80 -10.86 -22.37
CA LYS A 97 -20.90 -10.05 -21.14
C LYS A 97 -20.13 -10.65 -19.95
N GLN A 98 -20.08 -11.97 -19.84
CA GLN A 98 -19.25 -12.64 -18.85
C GLN A 98 -17.75 -12.35 -19.09
N GLN A 99 -17.31 -12.37 -20.34
CA GLN A 99 -15.93 -12.03 -20.71
C GLN A 99 -15.60 -10.56 -20.44
N GLU A 100 -16.51 -9.63 -20.78
CA GLU A 100 -16.34 -8.20 -20.49
C GLU A 100 -16.15 -7.94 -18.98
N ILE A 101 -17.00 -8.52 -18.12
CA ILE A 101 -16.90 -8.38 -16.67
C ILE A 101 -15.58 -8.96 -16.15
N ARG A 102 -15.18 -10.13 -16.68
CA ARG A 102 -13.92 -10.77 -16.30
C ARG A 102 -12.71 -9.89 -16.64
N LEU A 103 -12.64 -9.37 -17.87
CA LEU A 103 -11.55 -8.49 -18.31
C LEU A 103 -11.51 -7.19 -17.49
N ALA A 104 -12.66 -6.62 -17.17
CA ALA A 104 -12.75 -5.45 -16.30
C ALA A 104 -12.21 -5.74 -14.89
N ALA A 105 -12.59 -6.88 -14.31
CA ALA A 105 -12.12 -7.30 -12.99
C ALA A 105 -10.59 -7.56 -12.97
N GLU A 106 -10.06 -8.24 -14.00
CA GLU A 106 -8.62 -8.49 -14.15
C GLU A 106 -7.83 -7.17 -14.24
N ARG A 107 -8.31 -6.20 -15.03
CA ARG A 107 -7.69 -4.86 -15.13
C ARG A 107 -7.71 -4.11 -13.81
N VAL A 108 -8.83 -4.14 -13.08
CA VAL A 108 -8.93 -3.51 -11.75
C VAL A 108 -7.94 -4.14 -10.78
N GLN A 109 -7.79 -5.48 -10.79
CA GLN A 109 -6.82 -6.18 -9.94
C GLN A 109 -5.37 -5.79 -10.28
N GLN A 110 -5.01 -5.72 -11.56
CA GLN A 110 -3.67 -5.32 -11.99
C GLN A 110 -3.33 -3.90 -11.53
N VAL A 111 -4.24 -2.94 -11.74
CA VAL A 111 -4.03 -1.56 -11.31
C VAL A 111 -4.00 -1.44 -9.78
N ALA A 112 -4.84 -2.20 -9.06
CA ALA A 112 -4.82 -2.23 -7.61
C ALA A 112 -3.50 -2.79 -7.04
N ALA A 113 -2.95 -3.84 -7.68
CA ALA A 113 -1.66 -4.42 -7.30
C ALA A 113 -0.51 -3.41 -7.49
N LEU A 114 -0.48 -2.71 -8.63
CA LEU A 114 0.51 -1.67 -8.89
C LEU A 114 0.39 -0.51 -7.87
N ASN A 115 -0.83 -0.05 -7.59
CA ASN A 115 -1.05 1.01 -6.61
C ASN A 115 -0.58 0.60 -5.20
N ARG A 116 -0.74 -0.68 -4.85
CA ARG A 116 -0.24 -1.24 -3.60
C ARG A 116 1.29 -1.25 -3.56
N GLU A 117 1.95 -1.72 -4.62
CA GLU A 117 3.41 -1.75 -4.71
C GLU A 117 4.00 -0.33 -4.59
N ILE A 118 3.42 0.66 -5.27
CA ILE A 118 3.83 2.06 -5.18
C ILE A 118 3.71 2.56 -3.72
N ALA A 119 2.59 2.27 -3.06
CA ALA A 119 2.37 2.67 -1.67
C ALA A 119 3.36 1.99 -0.70
N GLU A 120 3.65 0.70 -0.89
CA GLU A 120 4.63 -0.04 -0.09
C GLU A 120 6.04 0.53 -0.27
N ASN A 121 6.47 0.79 -1.51
CA ASN A 121 7.77 1.40 -1.81
C ASN A 121 7.90 2.81 -1.21
N PHE A 122 6.84 3.62 -1.30
CA PHE A 122 6.79 4.94 -0.68
C PHE A 122 6.95 4.85 0.85
N SER A 123 6.17 3.98 1.50
CA SER A 123 6.25 3.77 2.95
C SER A 123 7.63 3.28 3.40
N ALA A 124 8.27 2.40 2.62
CA ALA A 124 9.60 1.90 2.90
C ALA A 124 10.67 3.01 2.81
N SER A 125 10.56 3.89 1.80
CA SER A 125 11.43 5.06 1.64
C SER A 125 11.34 5.98 2.86
N VAL A 126 10.13 6.39 3.24
CA VAL A 126 9.90 7.27 4.40
C VAL A 126 10.43 6.67 5.70
N THR A 127 10.20 5.37 5.91
CA THR A 127 10.70 4.65 7.09
C THR A 127 12.23 4.63 7.13
N THR A 128 12.89 4.49 5.97
CA THR A 128 14.34 4.48 5.85
C THR A 128 14.91 5.86 6.17
N SER A 129 14.34 6.91 5.58
CA SER A 129 14.70 8.30 5.86
C SER A 129 14.57 8.64 7.36
N LEU A 130 13.47 8.25 8.00
CA LEU A 130 13.28 8.44 9.45
C LEU A 130 14.30 7.66 10.30
N GLY A 131 14.64 6.43 9.89
CA GLY A 131 15.65 5.61 10.55
C GLY A 131 17.05 6.23 10.49
N LEU A 132 17.41 6.84 9.35
CA LEU A 132 18.67 7.56 9.18
C LEU A 132 18.73 8.81 10.08
N ILE A 133 17.66 9.62 10.09
CA ILE A 133 17.55 10.81 10.95
C ILE A 133 17.69 10.41 12.43
N THR A 134 16.94 9.38 12.86
CA THR A 134 16.96 8.90 14.25
C THR A 134 18.36 8.41 14.65
N ARG A 135 19.07 7.72 13.75
CA ARG A 135 20.44 7.28 14.01
C ARG A 135 21.41 8.45 14.15
N LEU A 136 21.29 9.46 13.29
CA LEU A 136 22.13 10.66 13.34
C LEU A 136 21.93 11.44 14.64
N ILE A 137 20.68 11.74 15.01
CA ILE A 137 20.36 12.44 16.26
C ILE A 137 20.94 11.72 17.49
N ASN A 138 20.78 10.39 17.52
CA ASN A 138 21.30 9.57 18.62
C ASN A 138 22.83 9.51 18.65
N GLN A 139 23.53 9.64 17.52
CA GLN A 139 24.99 9.68 17.46
C GLN A 139 25.55 11.06 17.84
N SER A 140 24.89 12.15 17.43
CA SER A 140 25.30 13.51 17.79
C SER A 140 25.15 13.80 19.30
N ASN A 141 24.22 13.12 19.99
CA ASN A 141 24.03 13.25 21.44
C ASN A 141 25.11 12.55 22.29
N VAL A 142 26.00 11.74 21.69
CA VAL A 142 27.04 10.98 22.41
C VAL A 142 28.28 11.82 22.75
N TYR A 143 28.43 13.01 22.16
CA TYR A 143 29.64 13.84 22.32
C TYR A 143 29.55 14.89 23.44
N GLY A 144 28.46 14.92 24.21
CA GLY A 144 28.30 15.76 25.40
C GLY A 144 28.73 15.05 26.68
N ALA A 145 30.01 15.19 27.07
CA ALA A 145 30.56 15.03 28.42
C ALA A 145 30.12 13.80 29.26
N SER A 146 30.99 12.77 29.27
CA SER A 146 31.27 11.86 30.40
C SER A 146 30.11 11.13 31.10
N GLY A 147 30.04 9.80 30.88
CA GLY A 147 29.69 8.83 31.92
C GLY A 147 28.43 8.01 31.67
N GLY A 148 28.60 6.78 31.18
CA GLY A 148 27.60 5.73 31.35
C GLY A 148 27.22 4.98 30.07
N TYR A 149 28.08 4.06 29.65
CA TYR A 149 27.60 2.85 28.99
C TYR A 149 26.69 2.11 30.00
N GLN A 150 25.37 2.31 29.92
CA GLN A 150 24.42 1.30 30.41
C GLN A 150 23.68 0.72 29.20
N GLN A 151 24.38 -0.25 28.60
CA GLN A 151 23.88 -1.56 28.19
C GLN A 151 22.38 -1.65 27.83
N ARG A 152 22.13 -1.96 26.55
CA ARG A 152 20.88 -2.53 26.02
C ARG A 152 20.25 -3.54 26.99
N THR A 153 18.92 -3.51 27.05
CA THR A 153 18.11 -4.74 27.05
C THR A 153 17.17 -4.70 25.86
N ALA A 154 17.61 -5.35 24.78
CA ALA A 154 16.69 -5.92 23.82
C ALA A 154 16.01 -7.14 24.47
N GLY A 155 14.71 -7.30 24.25
CA GLY A 155 14.02 -8.58 24.39
C GLY A 155 13.24 -8.81 25.68
N ALA A 156 11.94 -8.54 25.64
CA ALA A 156 10.92 -9.40 26.25
C ALA A 156 9.57 -9.13 25.58
N VAL A 157 9.38 -9.75 24.42
CA VAL A 157 8.05 -10.21 24.01
C VAL A 157 7.68 -11.32 25.00
N MET A 158 6.78 -11.05 25.94
CA MET A 158 5.98 -12.12 26.54
C MET A 158 4.53 -11.94 26.08
N ILE A 159 4.19 -12.74 25.07
CA ILE A 159 2.83 -13.16 24.79
C ILE A 159 2.36 -13.94 26.02
N ASN A 160 1.37 -13.42 26.76
CA ASN A 160 0.55 -14.28 27.60
C ASN A 160 -0.72 -14.62 26.83
N ARG A 161 -0.71 -15.84 26.29
CA ARG A 161 -1.88 -16.59 25.83
C ARG A 161 -2.30 -17.48 27.01
N GLU A 162 -3.57 -17.36 27.39
CA GLU A 162 -4.40 -18.33 28.15
C GLU A 162 -4.11 -18.57 29.64
N ALA A 163 -5.09 -18.20 30.47
CA ALA A 163 -5.86 -19.13 31.32
C ALA A 163 -7.27 -18.55 31.55
#